data_AF-A0A7W4J2T9-F1
#
_entry.id   AF-A0A7W4J2T9-F1
#
_cell.length_a   1.000
_cell.length_b   1.000
_cell.length_c   1.000
_cell.angle_alpha   90.00
_cell.angle_beta   90.00
_cell.angle_gamma   90.00
#
_symmetry.space_group_name_H-M   'P 1'
#
loop_
_entity.id
_entity.type
_entity.pdbx_description
1 polymer ?
#
loop_
_entity_poly.entity_id
_entity_poly.type
_entity_poly.pdbx_seq_one_letter_code
_entity_poly.pdbx_strand_id
1 'polypeptide(L)'
;MAHTSRQQGATKSGVTAPASIGPAARPARRRGKTSQPTVESDMIRVFKSKAFASLMERDPSVARAVVFLTHQGVVTGVRSKKISTRVDPGVMDAARKRFGLINDADVINASLAMAAAPDRFKAWLMESQDTVTDDFELAV
;
A
#
# COMPACT_ATOMS: atom_id res chain seq x y z
N MET A 1 7.20 0.87 70.58
CA MET A 1 5.98 0.73 69.75
C MET A 1 5.67 2.09 69.15
N ALA A 2 5.69 2.18 67.83
CA ALA A 2 5.61 3.43 67.08
C ALA A 2 4.15 3.82 66.85
N HIS A 3 3.76 5.05 67.18
CA HIS A 3 2.57 5.70 66.62
C HIS A 3 2.72 7.24 66.60
N THR A 4 2.51 7.78 65.39
CA THR A 4 1.82 9.04 65.03
C THR A 4 2.36 10.39 65.54
N SER A 5 2.56 11.36 64.63
CA SER A 5 1.62 12.50 64.43
C SER A 5 2.23 13.68 63.62
N ARG A 6 1.63 13.95 62.46
CA ARG A 6 1.21 15.23 61.83
C ARG A 6 1.83 16.59 62.27
N GLN A 7 2.28 17.38 61.27
CA GLN A 7 1.95 18.81 60.97
C GLN A 7 2.96 19.36 59.92
N GLN A 8 2.56 19.75 58.69
CA GLN A 8 2.11 21.09 58.23
C GLN A 8 2.88 22.30 58.80
N GLY A 9 3.51 23.10 57.92
CA GLY A 9 4.04 24.42 58.24
C GLY A 9 4.68 25.10 57.03
N ALA A 10 4.19 26.29 56.69
CA ALA A 10 4.46 27.02 55.46
C ALA A 10 5.48 28.18 55.64
N THR A 11 5.98 28.68 54.51
CA THR A 11 6.54 30.02 54.23
C THR A 11 7.95 30.36 54.75
N LYS A 12 8.86 30.76 53.83
CA LYS A 12 9.16 32.18 53.54
C LYS A 12 10.29 32.35 52.49
N SER A 13 9.95 33.18 51.50
CA SER A 13 10.75 34.23 50.85
C SER A 13 12.24 34.01 50.58
N GLY A 14 12.55 33.78 49.31
CA GLY A 14 13.78 34.27 48.67
C GLY A 14 13.38 34.98 47.38
N VAL A 15 13.41 36.31 47.40
CA VAL A 15 13.13 37.20 46.26
C VAL A 15 14.32 37.20 45.31
N THR A 16 14.11 36.97 44.02
CA THR A 16 15.07 37.32 42.96
C THR A 16 14.30 37.85 41.76
N ALA A 17 14.72 39.01 41.25
CA ALA A 17 14.03 39.84 40.27
C ALA A 17 13.78 39.15 38.91
N PRO A 18 12.75 39.56 38.14
CA PRO A 18 12.51 39.03 36.80
C PRO A 18 13.46 39.66 35.76
N ALA A 19 14.25 38.83 35.09
CA ALA A 19 14.92 39.22 33.85
C ALA A 19 13.89 39.25 32.71
N SER A 20 13.78 40.41 32.08
CA SER A 20 12.98 40.68 30.89
C SER A 20 13.36 39.74 29.74
N ILE A 21 12.43 38.90 29.29
CA ILE A 21 12.59 38.09 28.07
C ILE A 21 11.76 38.77 26.97
N GLY A 22 12.45 39.26 25.94
CA GLY A 22 11.88 39.92 24.77
C GLY A 22 10.97 39.02 23.92
N PRO A 23 10.32 39.59 22.88
CA PRO A 23 9.20 38.96 22.21
C PRO A 23 9.60 37.69 21.44
N ALA A 24 8.79 36.64 21.64
CA ALA A 24 8.94 35.32 21.03
C ALA A 24 8.92 35.39 19.48
N ALA A 25 9.95 34.83 18.86
CA ALA A 25 10.01 34.65 17.41
C ALA A 25 8.92 33.66 16.94
N ARG A 26 8.15 34.09 15.95
CA ARG A 26 7.04 33.37 15.30
C ARG A 26 7.56 32.08 14.64
N PRO A 27 6.96 30.89 14.86
CA PRO A 27 7.42 29.67 14.22
C PRO A 27 7.14 29.72 12.70
N ALA A 28 8.17 29.39 11.92
CA ALA A 28 8.13 29.31 10.47
C ALA A 28 7.11 28.27 10.01
N ARG A 29 6.10 28.72 9.26
CA ARG A 29 5.06 27.89 8.65
C ARG A 29 5.70 27.05 7.54
N ARG A 30 6.15 25.84 7.85
CA ARG A 30 6.58 24.85 6.84
C ARG A 30 5.36 24.52 5.98
N ARG A 31 5.35 25.08 4.76
CA ARG A 31 4.37 24.78 3.72
C ARG A 31 4.56 23.31 3.34
N GLY A 32 3.78 22.42 3.95
CA GLY A 32 3.72 21.03 3.56
C GLY A 32 3.33 20.97 2.09
N LYS A 33 4.26 20.53 1.24
CA LYS A 33 3.96 20.18 -0.14
C LYS A 33 3.12 18.91 -0.04
N THR A 34 1.80 19.05 -0.09
CA THR A 34 0.89 17.91 -0.26
C THR A 34 1.10 17.41 -1.69
N SER A 35 2.21 16.72 -1.92
CA SER A 35 2.33 15.82 -3.05
C SER A 35 1.30 14.73 -2.79
N GLN A 36 0.16 14.82 -3.49
CA GLN A 36 -0.72 13.68 -3.63
C GLN A 36 0.16 12.47 -3.97
N PRO A 37 0.10 11.36 -3.23
CA PRO A 37 0.70 10.13 -3.69
C PRO A 37 -0.07 9.74 -4.95
N THR A 38 0.49 10.07 -6.11
CA THR A 38 -0.02 9.56 -7.38
C THR A 38 0.12 8.04 -7.28
N VAL A 39 -0.98 7.30 -7.41
CA VAL A 39 -1.07 5.82 -7.33
C VAL A 39 0.07 5.13 -8.11
N GLU A 40 0.51 5.76 -9.18
CA GLU A 40 1.68 5.42 -10.01
C GLU A 40 3.00 5.27 -9.22
N SER A 41 3.29 6.16 -8.26
CA SER A 41 4.50 6.12 -7.43
C SER A 41 4.48 4.99 -6.39
N ASP A 42 3.29 4.61 -5.92
CA ASP A 42 3.14 3.52 -4.96
C ASP A 42 3.22 2.15 -5.65
N MET A 43 2.64 2.00 -6.86
CA MET A 43 2.76 0.77 -7.67
C MET A 43 4.21 0.43 -8.03
N ILE A 44 5.00 1.43 -8.41
CA ILE A 44 6.43 1.26 -8.75
C ILE A 44 7.25 0.89 -7.50
N ARG A 45 6.83 1.30 -6.30
CA ARG A 45 7.49 0.93 -5.04
C ARG A 45 7.19 -0.50 -4.61
N VAL A 46 6.00 -1.03 -4.91
CA VAL A 46 5.58 -2.35 -4.47
C VAL A 46 6.45 -3.45 -5.08
N PHE A 47 6.79 -3.31 -6.36
CA PHE A 47 7.68 -4.24 -7.04
C PHE A 47 8.89 -3.45 -7.55
N LYS A 48 10.04 -3.61 -6.88
CA LYS A 48 11.34 -3.00 -7.26
C LYS A 48 11.91 -3.54 -8.59
N SER A 49 11.06 -3.99 -9.52
CA SER A 49 11.43 -4.59 -10.80
C SER A 49 10.95 -3.69 -11.94
N LYS A 50 11.89 -3.17 -12.73
CA LYS A 50 11.58 -2.39 -13.95
C LYS A 50 10.78 -3.21 -14.97
N ALA A 51 11.09 -4.51 -15.09
CA ALA A 51 10.38 -5.40 -15.99
C ALA A 51 8.92 -5.57 -15.56
N PHE A 52 8.66 -5.65 -14.25
CA PHE A 52 7.31 -5.74 -13.71
C PHE A 52 6.54 -4.43 -13.88
N ALA A 53 7.19 -3.28 -13.67
CA ALA A 53 6.58 -1.98 -13.96
C ALA A 53 6.18 -1.85 -15.44
N SER A 54 7.08 -2.21 -16.36
CA SER A 54 6.80 -2.23 -17.80
C SER A 54 5.69 -3.22 -18.17
N LEU A 55 5.58 -4.36 -17.48
CA LEU A 55 4.44 -5.26 -17.64
C LEU A 55 3.14 -4.59 -17.25
N MET A 56 3.07 -3.89 -16.12
CA MET A 56 1.86 -3.18 -15.69
C MET A 56 1.46 -2.07 -16.67
N GLU A 57 2.42 -1.39 -17.29
CA GLU A 57 2.15 -0.41 -18.36
C GLU A 57 1.56 -1.07 -19.61
N ARG A 58 2.06 -2.26 -19.99
CA ARG A 58 1.63 -2.97 -21.21
C ARG A 58 0.34 -3.79 -21.03
N ASP A 59 0.12 -4.35 -19.84
CA ASP A 59 -1.03 -5.22 -19.53
C ASP A 59 -1.92 -4.56 -18.45
N PRO A 60 -3.02 -3.91 -18.87
CA PRO A 60 -3.94 -3.24 -17.95
C PRO A 60 -4.59 -4.18 -16.93
N SER A 61 -4.69 -5.48 -17.23
CA SER A 61 -5.32 -6.46 -16.33
C SER A 61 -4.43 -6.72 -15.12
N VAL A 62 -3.13 -6.90 -15.35
CA VAL A 62 -2.15 -7.06 -14.28
C VAL A 62 -2.07 -5.80 -13.43
N ALA A 63 -2.05 -4.62 -14.06
CA ALA A 63 -2.09 -3.34 -13.33
C ALA A 63 -3.31 -3.22 -12.43
N ARG A 64 -4.52 -3.48 -12.96
CA ARG A 64 -5.77 -3.43 -12.19
C ARG A 64 -5.76 -4.41 -11.02
N ALA A 65 -5.29 -5.64 -11.23
CA ALA A 65 -5.19 -6.64 -10.18
C ALA A 65 -4.27 -6.19 -9.04
N VAL A 66 -3.08 -5.68 -9.38
CA VAL A 66 -2.12 -5.18 -8.38
C VAL A 66 -2.69 -3.97 -7.63
N VAL A 67 -3.27 -2.99 -8.35
CA VAL A 67 -3.90 -1.80 -7.75
C VAL A 67 -5.00 -2.20 -6.78
N PHE A 68 -5.89 -3.11 -7.20
CA PHE A 68 -6.97 -3.60 -6.34
C PHE A 68 -6.41 -4.21 -5.04
N LEU A 69 -5.44 -5.12 -5.17
CA LEU A 69 -4.84 -5.79 -4.01
C LEU A 69 -4.06 -4.84 -3.09
N THR A 70 -3.45 -3.79 -3.64
CA THR A 70 -2.82 -2.72 -2.86
C THR A 70 -3.86 -1.87 -2.13
N HIS A 71 -4.97 -1.50 -2.76
CA HIS A 71 -6.05 -0.77 -2.11
C HIS A 71 -6.70 -1.56 -0.96
N GLN A 72 -6.78 -2.89 -1.09
CA GLN A 72 -7.26 -3.78 -0.03
C GLN A 72 -6.22 -4.02 1.09
N GLY A 73 -5.01 -3.47 0.97
CA GLY A 73 -3.92 -3.68 1.94
C GLY A 73 -3.32 -5.08 1.94
N VAL A 74 -3.65 -5.92 0.93
CA VAL A 74 -3.15 -7.30 0.81
C VAL A 74 -1.71 -7.30 0.29
N VAL A 75 -1.42 -6.44 -0.68
CA VAL A 75 -0.08 -6.29 -1.27
C VAL A 75 0.58 -5.05 -0.67
N THR A 76 1.61 -5.27 0.16
CA THR A 76 2.32 -4.22 0.91
C THR A 76 3.63 -3.77 0.28
N GLY A 77 4.08 -4.44 -0.79
CA GLY A 77 5.36 -4.13 -1.46
C GLY A 77 6.60 -4.67 -0.77
N VAL A 78 6.45 -5.36 0.36
CA VAL A 78 7.57 -5.95 1.10
C VAL A 78 7.58 -7.46 0.90
N ARG A 79 8.66 -7.98 0.31
CA ARG A 79 8.93 -9.42 0.20
C ARG A 79 9.47 -9.96 1.54
N SER A 80 8.61 -10.06 2.55
CA SER A 80 8.98 -10.47 3.92
C SER A 80 9.09 -11.98 4.11
N LYS A 81 8.55 -12.78 3.18
CA LYS A 81 8.50 -14.25 3.27
C LYS A 81 9.07 -14.91 2.03
N LYS A 82 9.90 -15.93 2.22
CA LYS A 82 10.36 -16.84 1.15
C LYS A 82 9.40 -18.02 1.04
N ILE A 83 8.96 -18.31 -0.19
CA ILE A 83 8.13 -19.48 -0.51
C ILE A 83 8.94 -20.37 -1.46
N SER A 84 8.99 -21.67 -1.18
CA SER A 84 9.69 -22.65 -2.01
C SER A 84 8.73 -23.77 -2.38
N THR A 85 8.56 -24.03 -3.67
CA THR A 85 7.74 -25.12 -4.19
C THR A 85 8.29 -25.59 -5.54
N ARG A 86 7.96 -26.81 -5.94
CA ARG A 86 8.26 -27.30 -7.29
C ARG A 86 7.13 -26.86 -8.22
N VAL A 87 7.49 -26.20 -9.30
CA VAL A 87 6.57 -25.80 -10.38
C VAL A 87 7.02 -26.54 -11.64
N ASP A 88 6.04 -27.01 -12.41
CA ASP A 88 6.32 -27.62 -13.71
C ASP A 88 7.05 -26.60 -14.62
N PRO A 89 8.21 -26.96 -15.21
CA PRO A 89 8.97 -26.06 -16.06
C PRO A 89 8.19 -25.55 -17.28
N GLY A 90 7.36 -26.40 -17.89
CA GLY A 90 6.54 -26.03 -19.05
C GLY A 90 5.49 -24.99 -18.70
N VAL A 91 4.87 -25.11 -17.52
CA VAL A 91 3.94 -24.09 -17.00
C VAL A 91 4.65 -22.76 -16.75
N MET A 92 5.86 -22.80 -16.17
CA MET A 92 6.64 -21.58 -15.93
C MET A 92 7.04 -20.91 -17.24
N ASP A 93 7.49 -21.66 -18.24
CA ASP A 93 7.87 -21.13 -19.55
C ASP A 93 6.69 -20.52 -20.31
N ALA A 94 5.51 -21.15 -20.23
CA ALA A 94 4.29 -20.59 -20.79
C ALA A 94 3.93 -19.25 -20.13
N ALA A 95 4.04 -19.16 -18.80
CA ALA A 95 3.78 -17.92 -18.06
C ALA A 95 4.80 -16.83 -18.39
N ARG A 96 6.10 -17.16 -18.49
CA ARG A 96 7.15 -16.22 -18.94
C ARG A 96 6.84 -15.62 -20.30
N LYS A 97 6.45 -16.45 -21.27
CA LYS A 97 6.07 -16.01 -22.63
C LYS A 97 4.85 -15.11 -22.60
N ARG A 98 3.81 -15.49 -21.84
CA ARG A 98 2.59 -14.69 -21.69
C ARG A 98 2.87 -13.29 -21.13
N PHE A 99 3.69 -13.20 -20.09
CA PHE A 99 3.97 -11.94 -19.42
C PHE A 99 5.19 -11.20 -19.98
N GLY A 100 5.98 -11.81 -20.85
CA GLY A 100 7.25 -11.25 -21.33
C GLY A 100 8.24 -10.98 -20.19
N LEU A 101 8.28 -11.85 -19.17
CA LEU A 101 9.11 -11.71 -17.98
C LEU A 101 10.18 -12.81 -17.91
N ILE A 102 11.40 -12.44 -17.50
CA ILE A 102 12.55 -13.34 -17.38
C ILE A 102 12.83 -13.71 -15.91
N ASN A 103 12.27 -12.98 -14.95
CA ASN A 103 12.44 -13.26 -13.53
C ASN A 103 11.28 -14.12 -12.99
N ASP A 104 11.58 -15.29 -12.42
CA ASP A 104 10.58 -16.20 -11.84
C ASP A 104 9.73 -15.54 -10.78
N ALA A 105 10.36 -14.73 -9.91
CA ALA A 105 9.63 -14.07 -8.85
C ALA A 105 8.59 -13.08 -9.40
N ASP A 106 8.89 -12.43 -10.52
CA ASP A 106 7.99 -11.46 -11.13
C ASP A 106 6.86 -12.17 -11.87
N VAL A 107 7.15 -13.29 -12.54
CA VAL A 107 6.14 -14.17 -13.18
C VAL A 107 5.16 -14.72 -12.15
N ILE A 108 5.67 -15.24 -11.04
CA ILE A 108 4.85 -15.79 -9.97
C ILE A 108 3.97 -14.69 -9.35
N ASN A 109 4.55 -13.52 -9.04
CA ASN A 109 3.78 -12.42 -8.46
C ASN A 109 2.70 -11.88 -9.41
N ALA A 110 2.99 -11.76 -10.71
CA ALA A 110 1.99 -11.36 -11.71
C ALA A 110 0.84 -12.38 -11.78
N SER A 111 1.19 -13.66 -11.85
CA SER A 111 0.23 -14.77 -11.91
C SER A 111 -0.66 -14.81 -10.67
N LEU A 112 -0.07 -14.67 -9.48
CA LEU A 112 -0.80 -14.66 -8.21
C LEU A 112 -1.66 -13.41 -8.05
N ALA A 113 -1.19 -12.23 -8.47
CA ALA A 113 -2.01 -11.03 -8.44
C ALA A 113 -3.27 -11.19 -9.29
N MET A 114 -3.12 -11.73 -10.50
CA MET A 114 -4.25 -12.02 -11.41
C MET A 114 -5.21 -13.06 -10.85
N ALA A 115 -4.70 -14.08 -10.13
CA ALA A 115 -5.53 -15.12 -9.53
C ALA A 115 -6.25 -14.67 -8.25
N ALA A 116 -5.65 -13.76 -7.49
CA ALA A 116 -6.19 -13.27 -6.21
C ALA A 116 -7.12 -12.07 -6.37
N ALA A 117 -6.95 -11.27 -7.42
CA ALA A 117 -7.86 -10.17 -7.71
C ALA A 117 -9.21 -10.70 -8.24
N PRO A 118 -10.34 -10.11 -7.83
CA PRO A 118 -11.64 -10.50 -8.35
C PRO A 118 -11.71 -10.19 -9.84
N ASP A 119 -12.09 -11.20 -10.62
CA ASP A 119 -12.40 -11.05 -12.04
C ASP A 119 -13.79 -10.41 -12.14
N ARG A 120 -13.83 -9.09 -12.32
CA ARG A 120 -15.08 -8.32 -12.40
C ARG A 120 -16.00 -8.84 -13.51
N PHE A 121 -15.44 -9.32 -14.62
CA PHE A 121 -16.23 -9.88 -15.70
C PHE A 121 -16.86 -11.21 -15.28
N LYS A 122 -16.09 -12.12 -14.69
CA LYS A 122 -16.67 -13.38 -14.17
C LYS A 122 -17.67 -13.13 -13.04
N ALA A 123 -17.39 -12.20 -12.15
CA ALA A 123 -18.32 -11.84 -11.07
C ALA A 123 -19.64 -11.32 -11.64
N TRP A 124 -19.57 -10.38 -12.60
CA TRP A 124 -20.75 -9.88 -13.31
C TRP A 124 -21.46 -10.98 -14.10
N LEU A 125 -20.74 -11.83 -14.83
CA LEU A 125 -21.31 -12.92 -15.63
C LEU A 125 -22.07 -13.91 -14.75
N MET A 126 -21.48 -14.31 -13.62
CA MET A 126 -22.12 -15.20 -12.65
C MET A 126 -23.36 -14.55 -12.01
N GLU A 127 -23.30 -13.26 -11.68
CA GLU A 127 -24.44 -12.51 -11.13
C GLU A 127 -25.57 -12.34 -12.16
N SER A 128 -25.20 -12.16 -13.43
CA SER A 128 -26.13 -11.97 -14.54
C SER A 128 -26.75 -13.28 -15.02
N GLN A 129 -26.33 -14.44 -14.49
CA GLN A 129 -26.81 -15.78 -14.86
C GLN A 129 -26.82 -16.03 -16.38
N ASP A 130 -25.77 -15.57 -17.07
CA ASP A 130 -25.68 -15.62 -18.54
C ASP A 130 -26.82 -14.86 -19.27
N THR A 131 -27.56 -14.00 -18.58
CA THR A 131 -28.59 -13.12 -19.16
C THR A 131 -28.04 -11.72 -19.34
N VAL A 132 -28.42 -11.10 -20.45
CA VAL A 132 -28.15 -9.69 -20.74
C VAL A 132 -29.52 -9.06 -20.97
N THR A 133 -29.74 -7.86 -20.44
CA THR A 133 -31.00 -7.13 -20.68
C THR A 133 -31.16 -6.86 -22.18
N ASP A 134 -32.37 -7.00 -22.70
CA ASP A 134 -32.63 -6.84 -24.15
C ASP A 134 -32.16 -5.48 -24.71
N ASP A 135 -32.13 -4.45 -23.87
CA ASP A 135 -31.68 -3.10 -24.23
C ASP A 135 -30.16 -2.86 -24.03
N PHE A 136 -29.36 -3.92 -23.89
CA PHE A 136 -27.92 -3.76 -23.66
C PHE A 136 -27.19 -3.28 -24.91
N GLU A 137 -26.71 -2.03 -24.87
CA GLU A 137 -25.80 -1.51 -25.88
C GLU A 137 -24.35 -1.79 -25.51
N LEU A 138 -23.64 -2.45 -26.44
CA LEU A 138 -22.18 -2.50 -26.40
C LEU A 138 -21.66 -1.11 -26.76
N ALA A 139 -21.13 -0.39 -25.79
CA ALA A 139 -20.36 0.82 -26.03
C ALA A 139 -19.07 0.44 -26.78
N VAL A 140 -19.10 0.56 -28.11
CA VAL A 140 -17.96 0.36 -29.02
C VAL A 140 -17.15 1.65 -29.14
#